data_AF-A0A7Y0L171-F1
#
_entry.id   AF-A0A7Y0L171-F1
#
_cell.length_a   1.000
_cell.length_b   1.000
_cell.length_c   1.000
_cell.angle_alpha   90.00
_cell.angle_beta   90.00
_cell.angle_gamma   90.00
#
_symmetry.space_group_name_H-M   'P 1'
#
loop_
_entity.id
_entity.type
_entity.pdbx_description
1 polymer ?
#
loop_
_entity_poly.entity_id
_entity_poly.type
_entity_poly.pdbx_seq_one_letter_code
_entity_poly.pdbx_strand_id
1 'polypeptide(L)'
;MKIRDFHITGQYPSLSVETEIEDDSQSNSNQQETVRLTLGPWNYVSLLNESELKSLVNIVYQKHQDVRPTQAMQQLKNTSFTHASKEELP
;
A
#
# COMPACT_ATOMS: atom_id res chain seq x y z
N MET A 1 11.87 -2.38 10.46
CA MET A 1 10.48 -1.94 10.30
C MET A 1 10.22 -0.74 11.19
N LYS A 2 9.92 0.41 10.60
CA LYS A 2 9.49 1.63 11.30
C LYS A 2 8.21 2.17 10.66
N ILE A 3 7.22 2.50 11.49
CA ILE A 3 6.00 3.18 11.05
C ILE A 3 6.32 4.67 10.96
N ARG A 4 6.13 5.29 9.80
CA ARG A 4 6.40 6.72 9.60
C ARG A 4 5.23 7.58 10.07
N ASP A 5 4.08 7.37 9.45
CA ASP A 5 2.89 8.19 9.65
C ASP A 5 1.60 7.40 9.37
N PHE A 6 0.48 7.95 9.84
CA PHE A 6 -0.87 7.46 9.56
C PHE A 6 -1.65 8.51 8.78
N HIS A 7 -2.28 8.08 7.70
CA HIS A 7 -3.09 8.93 6.84
C HIS A 7 -4.53 8.44 6.85
N ILE A 8 -5.49 9.38 6.95
CA ILE A 8 -6.91 9.08 6.74
C ILE A 8 -7.23 9.44 5.29
N THR A 9 -7.71 8.48 4.52
CA THR A 9 -8.05 8.62 3.10
C THR A 9 -9.53 8.33 2.85
N GLY A 10 -10.06 8.79 1.71
CA GLY A 10 -11.46 8.58 1.32
C GLY A 10 -12.39 9.75 1.61
N GLN A 11 -13.69 9.51 1.48
CA GLN A 11 -14.75 10.49 1.73
C GLN A 11 -15.74 9.95 2.75
N TYR A 12 -16.24 10.79 3.65
CA TYR A 12 -17.27 10.39 4.61
C TYR A 12 -18.52 9.86 3.88
N PRO A 13 -19.10 8.71 4.30
CA PRO A 13 -18.78 7.92 5.50
C PRO A 13 -17.68 6.85 5.32
N SER A 14 -17.13 6.68 4.12
CA SER A 14 -16.15 5.65 3.74
C SER A 14 -14.69 6.10 3.93
N LEU A 15 -14.34 6.52 5.15
CA LEU A 15 -12.95 6.85 5.50
C LEU A 15 -12.14 5.59 5.82
N SER A 16 -10.90 5.54 5.38
CA SER A 16 -9.94 4.46 5.63
C SER A 16 -8.64 4.99 6.23
N VAL A 17 -7.93 4.15 6.96
CA VAL A 17 -6.61 4.45 7.52
C VAL A 17 -5.56 3.73 6.72
N GLU A 18 -4.52 4.47 6.36
CA GLU A 18 -3.33 3.98 5.70
C GLU A 18 -2.10 4.34 6.53
N THR A 19 -1.03 3.58 6.36
CA THR A 19 0.25 3.85 7.03
C THR A 19 1.43 3.54 6.12
N GLU A 20 2.53 4.22 6.33
CA GLU A 20 3.78 4.00 5.61
C GLU A 20 4.80 3.30 6.50
N ILE A 21 5.37 2.21 5.99
CA ILE A 21 6.37 1.41 6.67
C ILE A 21 7.69 1.49 5.92
N GLU A 22 8.73 1.89 6.62
CA GLU A 22 10.12 1.73 6.17
C GLU A 22 10.64 0.35 6.60
N ASP A 23 11.09 -0.43 5.63
CA ASP A 23 11.79 -1.68 5.90
C ASP A 23 13.29 -1.52 5.68
N ASP A 24 14.04 -1.82 6.75
CA ASP A 24 15.50 -1.78 6.75
C ASP A 24 16.10 -3.13 6.29
N SER A 25 15.28 -4.16 6.07
CA SER A 25 15.74 -5.54 5.86
C SER A 25 16.24 -5.87 4.44
N GLN A 26 15.91 -5.06 3.43
CA GLN A 26 16.31 -5.29 2.02
C GLN A 26 17.52 -4.45 1.55
N SER A 27 18.38 -4.02 2.47
CA SER A 27 19.48 -3.10 2.17
C SER A 27 20.72 -3.79 1.56
N ASN A 28 20.58 -4.36 0.35
CA ASN A 28 21.70 -4.56 -0.59
C ASN A 28 21.72 -3.49 -1.69
N SER A 29 20.84 -2.49 -1.62
CA SER A 29 20.77 -1.36 -2.53
C SER A 29 20.29 -0.15 -1.73
N ASN A 30 20.92 1.01 -1.91
CA ASN A 30 20.67 2.26 -1.16
C ASN A 30 19.27 2.90 -1.39
N GLN A 31 18.23 2.10 -1.60
CA GLN A 31 16.85 2.55 -1.74
C GLN A 31 16.06 1.96 -0.58
N GLN A 32 15.78 2.79 0.43
CA GLN A 32 14.83 2.47 1.49
C GLN A 32 13.45 2.27 0.84
N GLU A 33 12.98 1.03 0.77
CA GLU A 33 11.67 0.73 0.22
C GLU A 33 10.61 1.12 1.26
N THR A 34 9.85 2.17 0.97
CA THR A 34 8.69 2.57 1.76
C THR A 34 7.47 1.85 1.22
N VAL A 35 6.79 1.07 2.07
CA VAL A 35 5.59 0.33 1.71
C VAL A 35 4.38 1.01 2.33
N ARG A 36 3.39 1.34 1.49
CA ARG A 36 2.11 1.91 1.94
C ARG A 36 1.11 0.79 2.18
N LEU A 37 0.54 0.75 3.37
CA LEU A 37 -0.44 -0.26 3.80
C LEU A 37 -1.79 0.37 4.07
N THR A 38 -2.88 -0.29 3.64
CA THR A 38 -4.24 0.05 4.04
C THR A 38 -4.64 -0.80 5.25
N LEU A 39 -4.87 -0.16 6.39
CA LEU A 39 -5.24 -0.83 7.65
C LEU A 39 -6.73 -1.13 7.75
N GLY A 40 -7.56 -0.38 7.02
CA GLY A 40 -9.00 -0.60 6.94
C GLY A 40 -9.82 0.63 7.33
N PRO A 41 -11.13 0.47 7.60
CA PRO A 41 -12.03 1.58 7.89
C PRO A 41 -11.67 2.37 9.14
N TRP A 42 -11.78 3.70 9.09
CA TRP A 42 -11.49 4.61 10.20
C TRP A 42 -12.25 4.24 11.47
N ASN A 43 -13.54 3.90 11.36
CA ASN A 43 -14.39 3.56 12.50
C ASN A 43 -14.00 2.27 13.23
N TYR A 44 -13.24 1.38 12.58
CA TYR A 44 -12.67 0.20 13.21
C TYR A 44 -11.31 0.54 13.84
N VAL A 45 -10.43 1.18 13.06
CA VAL A 45 -9.06 1.47 13.49
C VAL A 45 -9.01 2.44 14.67
N SER A 46 -9.95 3.38 14.75
CA SER A 46 -10.04 4.36 15.85
C SER A 46 -10.41 3.75 17.21
N LEU A 47 -10.90 2.50 17.23
CA LEU A 47 -11.29 1.79 18.46
C LEU A 47 -10.13 0.95 19.04
N LEU A 48 -9.05 0.77 18.29
CA LEU A 48 -7.94 -0.09 18.67
C LEU A 48 -7.02 0.62 19.67
N ASN A 49 -6.55 -0.13 20.66
CA ASN A 49 -5.46 0.33 21.53
C ASN A 49 -4.09 0.15 20.85
N GLU A 50 -3.03 0.66 21.49
CA GLU A 50 -1.68 0.63 20.92
C GLU A 50 -1.20 -0.80 20.58
N SER A 51 -1.49 -1.79 21.43
CA SER A 51 -1.06 -3.18 21.19
C SER A 51 -1.80 -3.82 20.03
N GLU A 52 -3.11 -3.55 19.92
CA GLU A 52 -3.96 -4.04 18.85
C GLU A 52 -3.60 -3.40 17.51
N LEU A 53 -3.33 -2.09 17.51
CA LEU A 53 -2.91 -1.37 16.31
C LEU A 53 -1.55 -1.88 15.82
N LYS A 54 -0.57 -2.09 16.72
CA LYS A 54 0.72 -2.71 16.35
C LYS A 54 0.54 -4.11 15.78
N SER A 55 -0.34 -4.91 16.37
CA SER A 55 -0.65 -6.25 15.87
C SER A 55 -1.30 -6.19 14.48
N LEU A 56 -2.26 -5.29 14.26
CA LEU A 56 -2.91 -5.10 12.98
C LEU A 56 -1.90 -4.71 11.90
N VAL A 57 -1.06 -3.72 12.18
CA VAL A 57 -0.02 -3.27 11.25
C VAL A 57 0.90 -4.43 10.86
N ASN A 58 1.34 -5.24 11.82
CA ASN A 58 2.20 -6.40 11.55
C ASN A 58 1.50 -7.45 10.69
N ILE A 59 0.24 -7.78 10.97
CA ILE A 59 -0.55 -8.74 10.18
C ILE A 59 -0.74 -8.26 8.75
N VAL A 60 -1.10 -6.98 8.57
CA VAL A 60 -1.31 -6.39 7.24
C VAL A 60 0.01 -6.34 6.47
N TYR A 61 1.10 -5.97 7.12
CA TYR A 61 2.43 -5.94 6.51
C TYR A 61 2.89 -7.32 6.04
N GLN A 62 2.77 -8.35 6.89
CA GLN A 62 3.10 -9.73 6.52
C GLN A 62 2.28 -10.20 5.32
N LYS A 63 0.96 -9.96 5.34
CA LYS A 63 0.11 -10.30 4.20
C LYS A 63 0.51 -9.56 2.93
N HIS A 64 0.89 -8.28 3.03
CA HIS A 64 1.33 -7.48 1.89
C HIS A 64 2.58 -8.06 1.24
N GLN A 65 3.53 -8.59 2.02
CA GLN A 65 4.72 -9.26 1.49
C GLN A 65 4.38 -10.56 0.73
N ASP A 66 3.31 -11.25 1.11
CA ASP A 66 2.86 -12.49 0.46
C ASP A 66 2.04 -12.26 -0.82
N VAL A 67 1.60 -11.02 -1.09
CA VAL A 67 0.82 -10.72 -2.31
C VAL A 67 1.73 -10.77 -3.53
N ARG A 68 1.62 -11.85 -4.30
CA ARG A 68 2.28 -11.97 -5.60
C ARG A 68 1.41 -11.32 -6.68
N PRO A 69 1.96 -10.41 -7.52
CA PRO A 69 1.22 -9.85 -8.63
C PRO A 69 0.79 -10.97 -9.59
N THR A 70 -0.43 -10.87 -10.12
CA THR A 70 -0.94 -11.83 -11.10
C THR A 70 -0.12 -11.77 -12.39
N GLN A 71 -0.19 -12.83 -13.21
CA GLN A 71 0.49 -12.86 -14.52
C GLN A 71 0.14 -11.64 -15.38
N ALA A 72 -1.14 -11.23 -15.41
CA ALA A 72 -1.58 -10.04 -16.13
C ALA A 72 -0.95 -8.75 -15.56
N MET A 73 -0.87 -8.60 -14.24
CA MET A 73 -0.22 -7.44 -13.61
C MET A 73 1.28 -7.39 -13.91
N GLN A 74 1.96 -8.54 -13.95
CA GLN A 74 3.37 -8.63 -14.30
C GLN A 74 3.63 -8.21 -15.75
N GLN A 75 2.74 -8.59 -16.68
CA GLN A 75 2.80 -8.17 -18.07
C GLN A 75 2.61 -6.65 -18.22
N LEU A 76 1.70 -6.06 -17.43
CA LEU A 76 1.46 -4.62 -17.40
C LEU A 76 2.63 -3.81 -16.82
N LYS A 77 3.33 -4.34 -15.81
CA LYS A 77 4.48 -3.66 -15.20
C LYS A 77 5.62 -3.38 -16.21
N ASN A 78 5.72 -4.21 -17.24
CA ASN A 78 6.77 -4.11 -18.27
C ASN A 78 6.26 -3.55 -19.61
N THR A 79 4.97 -3.19 -19.70
CA THR A 79 4.46 -2.52 -20.89
C THR A 79 4.60 -1.02 -20.70
N SER A 80 5.53 -0.42 -21.43
CA SER A 80 5.55 1.02 -21.63
C SER A 80 4.25 1.40 -22.33
N PHE A 81 3.41 2.20 -21.68
CA PHE A 81 2.29 2.86 -22.36
C PHE A 81 2.88 3.88 -23.34
N THR A 82 3.29 3.42 -24.53
CA THR A 82 3.48 4.31 -25.66
C THR A 82 2.12 4.89 -25.98
N HIS A 83 1.98 6.19 -25.71
CA HIS A 83 0.85 7.02 -26.08
C HIS A 83 0.44 6.70 -27.53
N ALA A 84 -0.61 5.90 -27.70
CA ALA A 84 -1.16 5.63 -29.01
C ALA A 84 -1.85 6.92 -29.47
N SER A 85 -1.33 7.42 -30.58
CA SER A 85 -1.69 8.60 -31.33
C SER A 85 -3.20 8.83 -31.44
N LYS A 86 -3.56 10.13 -31.46
CA LYS A 86 -4.79 10.65 -32.04
C LYS A 86 -5.20 9.83 -33.27
N GLU A 87 -6.34 9.17 -33.20
CA GLU A 87 -7.07 8.75 -34.39
C GLU A 87 -8.52 9.17 -34.17
N GLU A 88 -8.92 10.16 -34.97
CA GLU A 88 -10.26 10.73 -35.05
C GLU A 88 -11.26 9.61 -35.38
N LEU A 89 -12.33 9.52 -34.59
CA LEU A 89 -13.46 8.65 -34.90
C LEU A 89 -14.26 9.27 -36.07
N PRO A 90 -14.65 8.49 -37.10
CA PRO A 90 -15.57 8.92 -38.15
C PRO A 90 -17.01 9.08 -37.64
#